data_AF-A0A2M7DV44-F1
#
_entry.id   AF-A0A2M7DV44-F1
#
_cell.length_a   1.000
_cell.length_b   1.000
_cell.length_c   1.000
_cell.angle_alpha   90.00
_cell.angle_beta   90.00
_cell.angle_gamma   90.00
#
_symmetry.space_group_name_H-M   'P 1'
#
loop_
_entity.id
_entity.type
_entity.pdbx_description
1 polymer ?
#
loop_
_entity_poly.entity_id
_entity_poly.type
_entity_poly.pdbx_seq_one_letter_code
_entity_poly.pdbx_strand_id
1 'polypeptide(L)'
;MESKDMKNLRNKIIARFIVFLCLYLISQTTATLSAQPKIENVRFYQGKEGAVLIYYELVNPYNDVFDITLEPSEDGGNTFILVPKTVKGDVGKDIVGKGEKCIIWDVEKDYPELKGENFVFLIEAKDKMYDLYYQKGLGAAGKSQWIEAVSAYKKSLEYRPGDSKAENELKFVQQRQVEEAKKKKYGNM
;
A
#
# COMPACT_ATOMS: atom_id res chain seq x y z
N MET A 1 -29.13 -27.02 -50.89
CA MET A 1 -29.69 -27.47 -49.60
C MET A 1 -28.51 -27.94 -48.74
N GLU A 2 -28.12 -27.20 -47.70
CA GLU A 2 -26.98 -27.58 -46.87
C GLU A 2 -27.29 -28.87 -46.10
N SER A 3 -26.42 -29.90 -46.19
CA SER A 3 -26.67 -31.21 -45.58
C SER A 3 -26.64 -31.12 -44.05
N LYS A 4 -27.39 -32.00 -43.39
CA LYS A 4 -27.46 -32.07 -41.91
C LYS A 4 -26.09 -32.25 -41.28
N ASP A 5 -25.19 -32.98 -41.95
CA ASP A 5 -23.83 -33.24 -41.48
C ASP A 5 -22.93 -32.01 -41.53
N MET A 6 -23.08 -31.17 -42.57
CA MET A 6 -22.34 -29.90 -42.67
C MET A 6 -22.73 -28.92 -41.57
N LYS A 7 -24.04 -28.83 -41.25
CA LYS A 7 -24.53 -28.03 -40.12
C LYS A 7 -24.03 -28.55 -38.77
N ASN A 8 -24.02 -29.86 -38.56
CA ASN A 8 -23.50 -30.49 -37.35
C ASN A 8 -21.99 -30.27 -37.18
N LEU A 9 -21.22 -30.35 -38.26
CA LEU A 9 -19.77 -30.10 -38.24
C LEU A 9 -19.48 -28.63 -37.92
N ARG A 10 -20.20 -27.69 -38.55
CA ARG A 10 -20.08 -26.25 -38.29
C ARG A 10 -20.39 -25.92 -36.83
N ASN A 11 -21.47 -26.49 -36.27
CA ASN A 11 -21.83 -26.28 -34.87
C ASN A 11 -20.78 -26.83 -33.90
N LYS A 12 -20.15 -27.97 -34.21
CA LYS A 12 -19.04 -28.52 -33.42
C LYS A 12 -17.79 -27.64 -33.47
N ILE A 13 -17.47 -27.07 -34.64
CA ILE A 13 -16.33 -26.16 -34.79
C ILE A 13 -16.58 -24.85 -34.04
N ILE A 14 -17.79 -24.27 -34.16
CA ILE A 14 -18.19 -23.05 -33.43
C ILE A 14 -18.15 -23.30 -31.92
N ALA A 15 -18.68 -24.43 -31.44
CA ALA A 15 -18.65 -24.76 -30.01
C ALA A 15 -17.21 -24.91 -29.49
N ARG A 16 -16.31 -25.54 -30.25
CA ARG A 16 -14.88 -25.63 -29.90
C ARG A 16 -14.23 -24.25 -29.86
N PHE A 17 -14.50 -23.40 -30.86
CA PHE A 17 -13.99 -22.03 -30.90
C PHE A 17 -14.48 -21.20 -29.70
N ILE A 18 -15.75 -21.31 -29.31
CA ILE A 18 -16.32 -20.63 -28.14
C ILE A 18 -15.63 -21.12 -26.87
N VAL A 19 -15.43 -22.43 -26.71
CA VAL A 19 -14.72 -22.99 -25.53
C VAL A 19 -13.28 -22.49 -25.45
N PHE A 20 -12.54 -22.46 -26.57
CA PHE A 20 -11.17 -21.92 -26.60
C PHE A 20 -11.13 -20.41 -26.35
N LEU A 21 -12.09 -19.64 -26.86
CA LEU A 21 -12.22 -18.21 -26.58
C LEU A 21 -12.52 -17.95 -25.10
N CYS A 22 -13.43 -18.72 -24.49
CA CYS A 22 -13.72 -18.63 -23.06
C CYS A 22 -12.49 -18.96 -22.20
N LEU A 23 -11.73 -20.02 -22.55
CA LEU A 23 -10.51 -20.38 -21.83
C LEU A 23 -9.41 -19.31 -21.97
N TYR A 24 -9.26 -18.70 -23.14
CA TYR A 24 -8.33 -17.59 -23.38
C TYR A 24 -8.72 -16.32 -22.60
N LEU A 25 -10.01 -16.07 -22.41
CA LEU A 25 -10.48 -14.95 -21.58
C LEU A 25 -10.24 -15.20 -20.07
N ILE A 26 -10.27 -16.45 -19.62
CA ILE A 26 -10.00 -16.82 -18.22
C ILE A 26 -8.49 -16.78 -17.91
N SER A 27 -7.61 -16.98 -18.90
CA SER A 27 -6.15 -16.93 -18.69
C SER A 27 -5.57 -15.53 -18.49
N GLN A 28 -6.37 -14.46 -18.64
CA GLN A 28 -5.90 -13.08 -18.48
C GLN A 28 -5.87 -12.59 -17.03
N THR A 29 -6.18 -13.43 -16.03
CA THR A 29 -6.11 -13.01 -14.63
C THR A 29 -4.69 -13.24 -14.10
N THR A 30 -3.77 -12.32 -14.39
CA THR A 30 -2.60 -12.16 -13.54
C THR A 30 -3.11 -11.61 -12.21
N ALA A 31 -3.18 -12.47 -11.18
CA ALA A 31 -3.33 -11.99 -9.82
C ALA A 31 -2.08 -11.17 -9.50
N THR A 32 -2.19 -9.85 -9.50
CA THR A 32 -1.15 -8.98 -8.95
C THR A 32 -1.08 -9.26 -7.46
N LEU A 33 -0.01 -9.94 -7.05
CA LEU A 33 0.29 -10.11 -5.63
C LEU A 33 0.55 -8.71 -5.05
N SER A 34 -0.36 -8.22 -4.20
CA SER A 34 -0.18 -6.97 -3.47
C SER A 34 0.87 -7.20 -2.39
N ALA A 35 2.13 -6.87 -2.69
CA ALA A 35 3.14 -6.78 -1.65
C ALA A 35 3.02 -5.41 -0.99
N GLN A 36 2.66 -5.40 0.30
CA GLN A 36 2.70 -4.18 1.10
C GLN A 36 4.15 -3.64 1.13
N PRO A 37 4.37 -2.32 1.14
CA PRO A 37 5.68 -1.76 1.41
C PRO A 37 6.21 -2.27 2.74
N LYS A 38 7.51 -2.60 2.78
CA LYS A 38 8.19 -3.09 3.98
C LYS A 38 9.52 -2.42 4.18
N ILE A 39 9.90 -2.33 5.44
CA ILE A 39 11.27 -2.05 5.86
C ILE A 39 11.92 -3.37 6.24
N GLU A 40 13.05 -3.67 5.61
CA GLU A 40 13.84 -4.88 5.89
C GLU A 40 15.31 -4.51 6.14
N ASN A 41 16.09 -5.45 6.67
CA ASN A 41 17.55 -5.35 6.80
C ASN A 41 18.06 -4.05 7.46
N VAL A 42 17.37 -3.61 8.51
CA VAL A 42 17.81 -2.46 9.32
C VAL A 42 19.13 -2.79 10.00
N ARG A 43 20.14 -1.95 9.77
CA ARG A 43 21.48 -2.08 10.33
C ARG A 43 22.04 -0.70 10.61
N PHE A 44 22.91 -0.59 11.60
CA PHE A 44 23.50 0.70 11.95
C PHE A 44 24.95 0.58 12.35
N TYR A 45 25.68 1.67 12.17
CA TYR A 45 27.10 1.78 12.49
C TYR A 45 27.38 3.15 13.09
N GLN A 46 28.33 3.20 14.03
CA GLN A 46 28.88 4.47 14.45
C GLN A 46 29.83 5.01 13.37
N GLY A 47 29.59 6.25 12.99
CA GLY A 47 30.32 7.01 12.00
C GLY A 47 31.39 7.91 12.58
N LYS A 48 31.86 8.84 11.74
CA LYS A 48 32.77 9.90 12.18
C LYS A 48 32.00 10.95 12.99
N GLU A 49 32.70 11.62 13.89
CA GLU A 49 32.14 12.73 14.69
C GLU A 49 30.87 12.30 15.44
N GLY A 50 30.87 11.06 15.96
CA GLY A 50 29.76 10.54 16.76
C GLY A 50 28.48 10.20 16.00
N ALA A 51 28.37 10.53 14.71
CA ALA A 51 27.16 10.28 13.93
C ALA A 51 26.78 8.79 13.89
N VAL A 52 25.49 8.49 13.82
CA VAL A 52 24.99 7.13 13.58
C VAL A 52 24.52 7.03 12.14
N LEU A 53 25.02 6.05 11.40
CA LEU A 53 24.54 5.71 10.07
C LEU A 53 23.56 4.54 10.20
N ILE A 54 22.30 4.75 9.82
CA ILE A 54 21.25 3.73 9.84
C ILE A 54 20.88 3.41 8.41
N TYR A 55 21.17 2.18 7.98
CA TYR A 55 20.77 1.66 6.68
C TYR A 55 19.53 0.79 6.80
N TYR A 56 18.69 0.83 5.79
CA TYR A 56 17.51 -0.03 5.67
C TYR A 56 17.21 -0.32 4.20
N GLU A 57 16.50 -1.42 3.96
CA GLU A 57 15.97 -1.77 2.65
C GLU A 57 14.49 -1.40 2.60
N LEU A 58 14.13 -0.48 1.69
CA LEU A 58 12.74 -0.16 1.38
C LEU A 58 12.24 -1.09 0.28
N VAL A 59 11.52 -2.14 0.67
CA VAL A 59 10.92 -3.08 -0.27
C VAL A 59 9.55 -2.57 -0.67
N ASN A 60 9.45 -1.99 -1.87
CA ASN A 60 8.19 -1.59 -2.48
C ASN A 60 8.08 -2.16 -3.90
N PRO A 61 7.00 -2.88 -4.28
CA PRO A 61 6.76 -3.25 -5.68
C PRO A 61 6.53 -2.04 -6.59
N TYR A 62 6.09 -0.90 -6.05
CA TYR A 62 5.77 0.31 -6.81
C TYR A 62 6.85 1.39 -6.63
N ASN A 63 6.69 2.52 -7.32
CA ASN A 63 7.58 3.69 -7.19
C ASN A 63 6.87 4.82 -6.44
N ASP A 64 6.34 4.48 -5.27
CA ASP A 64 5.59 5.42 -4.43
C ASP A 64 6.49 6.41 -3.71
N VAL A 65 5.84 7.32 -3.00
CA VAL A 65 6.44 8.37 -2.19
C VAL A 65 6.08 8.12 -0.74
N PHE A 66 7.09 8.05 0.11
CA PHE A 66 6.97 7.71 1.51
C PHE A 66 7.33 8.88 2.43
N ASP A 67 6.61 8.98 3.53
CA ASP A 67 7.09 9.67 4.71
C ASP A 67 7.79 8.63 5.61
N ILE A 68 9.10 8.80 5.81
CA ILE A 68 9.96 7.92 6.60
C ILE A 68 10.18 8.51 7.99
N THR A 69 9.89 7.74 9.03
CA THR A 69 10.18 8.12 10.42
C THR A 69 11.32 7.28 11.00
N LEU A 70 12.06 7.87 11.94
CA LEU A 70 13.10 7.21 12.72
C LEU A 70 12.77 7.32 14.20
N GLU A 71 12.63 6.18 14.87
CA GLU A 71 12.37 6.10 16.30
C GLU A 71 13.46 5.22 16.96
N PRO A 72 14.46 5.84 17.61
CA PRO A 72 15.46 5.12 18.37
C PRO A 72 14.93 4.67 19.74
N SER A 73 15.41 3.52 20.17
CA SER A 73 15.25 2.95 21.50
C SER A 73 16.63 2.65 22.07
N GLU A 74 16.86 3.00 23.34
CA GLU A 74 18.10 2.71 24.07
C GLU A 74 17.99 1.48 24.98
N ASP A 75 16.80 0.89 25.08
CA ASP A 75 16.45 -0.16 26.04
C ASP A 75 16.07 -1.49 25.37
N GLY A 76 16.60 -1.75 24.17
CA GLY A 76 16.35 -2.99 23.42
C GLY A 76 14.97 -3.05 22.76
N GLY A 77 14.32 -1.91 22.54
CA GLY A 77 13.00 -1.81 21.89
C GLY A 77 11.82 -1.86 22.87
N ASN A 78 12.05 -1.68 24.17
CA ASN A 78 10.97 -1.62 25.14
C ASN A 78 10.27 -0.26 25.11
N THR A 79 11.03 0.82 24.89
CA THR A 79 10.51 2.18 24.73
C THR A 79 11.18 2.93 23.58
N PHE A 80 10.43 3.84 22.96
CA PHE A 80 10.83 4.66 21.82
C PHE A 80 10.57 6.14 22.14
N ILE A 81 11.33 6.68 23.10
CA ILE A 81 11.13 8.03 23.64
C ILE A 81 12.07 9.08 23.02
N LEU A 82 13.09 8.63 22.30
CA LEU A 82 14.06 9.50 21.66
C LEU A 82 13.45 10.09 20.38
N VAL A 83 13.63 11.39 20.18
CA VAL A 83 13.11 12.13 19.02
C VAL A 83 14.28 12.82 18.31
N PRO A 84 14.91 12.15 17.34
CA PRO A 84 15.99 12.71 16.53
C PRO A 84 15.56 14.00 15.83
N LYS A 85 16.36 15.07 15.97
CA LYS A 85 16.15 16.38 15.32
C LYS A 85 17.19 16.65 14.25
N THR A 86 18.40 16.11 14.40
CA THR A 86 19.51 16.32 13.47
C THR A 86 19.72 15.12 12.54
N VAL A 87 18.65 14.74 11.85
CA VAL A 87 18.66 13.64 10.86
C VAL A 87 18.75 14.16 9.43
N LYS A 88 19.40 13.39 8.56
CA LYS A 88 19.57 13.66 7.13
C LYS A 88 19.53 12.36 6.32
N GLY A 89 19.47 12.48 5.00
CA GLY A 89 19.44 11.34 4.08
C GLY A 89 18.01 10.92 3.76
N ASP A 90 17.78 9.62 3.68
CA ASP A 90 16.50 9.01 3.32
C ASP A 90 15.53 8.95 4.52
N VAL A 91 15.19 10.12 5.06
CA VAL A 91 14.31 10.31 6.23
C VAL A 91 13.42 11.54 6.06
N GLY A 92 12.24 11.52 6.67
CA GLY A 92 11.28 12.60 6.58
C GLY A 92 10.36 12.44 5.37
N LYS A 93 9.97 13.56 4.76
CA LYS A 93 8.94 13.56 3.72
C LYS A 93 9.50 13.27 2.34
N ASP A 94 8.63 12.76 1.49
CA ASP A 94 8.84 12.67 0.06
C ASP A 94 10.01 11.76 -0.38
N ILE A 95 10.27 10.69 0.38
CA ILE A 95 11.28 9.68 0.06
C ILE A 95 10.74 8.75 -1.03
N VAL A 96 11.40 8.72 -2.17
CA VAL A 96 10.91 8.02 -3.36
C VAL A 96 11.47 6.61 -3.48
N GLY A 97 10.60 5.68 -3.89
CA GLY A 97 10.97 4.44 -4.54
C GLY A 97 11.21 3.28 -3.58
N LYS A 98 12.31 2.56 -3.81
CA LYS A 98 12.68 1.30 -3.18
C LYS A 98 14.19 1.13 -3.15
N GLY A 99 14.68 0.07 -2.53
CA GLY A 99 16.09 -0.25 -2.48
C GLY A 99 16.75 0.15 -1.17
N GLU A 100 18.07 0.10 -1.17
CA GLU A 100 18.90 0.49 -0.04
C GLU A 100 18.83 2.00 0.21
N LYS A 101 18.59 2.36 1.47
CA LYS A 101 18.43 3.72 1.96
C LYS A 101 19.33 3.96 3.17
N CYS A 102 19.66 5.23 3.43
CA CYS A 102 20.53 5.61 4.54
C CYS A 102 20.02 6.87 5.26
N ILE A 103 19.87 6.77 6.58
CA ILE A 103 19.65 7.88 7.49
C ILE A 103 20.95 8.16 8.23
N ILE A 104 21.33 9.43 8.30
CA ILE A 104 22.45 9.89 9.11
C ILE A 104 21.88 10.70 10.25
N TRP A 105 22.20 10.29 11.48
CA TRP A 105 21.78 10.98 12.69
C TRP A 105 22.99 11.53 13.45
N ASP A 106 23.00 12.83 13.68
CA ASP A 106 24.01 13.49 14.53
C ASP A 106 23.60 13.42 16.01
N VAL A 107 23.74 12.21 16.56
CA VAL A 107 23.29 11.91 17.93
C VAL A 107 23.95 12.79 18.97
N GLU A 108 25.21 13.17 18.79
CA GLU A 108 25.93 14.02 19.76
C GLU A 108 25.33 15.42 19.84
N LYS A 109 24.76 15.96 18.76
CA LYS A 109 24.05 17.25 18.80
C LYS A 109 22.70 17.17 19.49
N ASP A 110 21.97 16.08 19.29
CA ASP A 110 20.64 15.93 19.89
C ASP A 110 20.71 15.49 21.36
N TYR A 111 21.64 14.58 21.66
CA TYR A 111 21.81 13.93 22.96
C TYR A 111 23.31 13.70 23.27
N PRO A 112 24.05 14.74 23.70
CA PRO A 112 25.51 14.64 23.95
C PRO A 112 25.91 13.60 25.00
N GLU A 113 24.99 13.26 25.91
CA GLU A 113 25.24 12.32 27.00
C GLU A 113 24.74 10.90 26.70
N LEU A 114 24.10 10.69 25.54
CA LEU A 114 23.50 9.41 25.18
C LEU A 114 24.59 8.35 24.97
N LYS A 115 24.55 7.30 25.78
CA LYS A 115 25.48 6.17 25.75
C LYS A 115 24.72 4.90 26.08
N GLY A 116 25.09 3.82 25.42
CA GLY A 116 24.45 2.52 25.62
C GLY A 116 24.88 1.53 24.56
N GLU A 117 24.52 0.28 24.77
CA GLU A 117 24.87 -0.83 23.86
C GLU A 117 23.64 -1.52 23.27
N ASN A 118 22.45 -1.29 23.85
CA ASN A 118 21.20 -1.95 23.47
C ASN A 118 20.31 -1.09 22.57
N PHE A 119 20.91 -0.42 21.59
CA PHE A 119 20.16 0.42 20.66
C PHE A 119 19.35 -0.40 19.65
N VAL A 120 18.09 -0.02 19.47
CA VAL A 120 17.20 -0.50 18.42
C VAL A 120 16.64 0.70 17.67
N PHE A 121 16.52 0.58 16.35
CA PHE A 121 15.94 1.62 15.51
C PHE A 121 14.70 1.08 14.81
N LEU A 122 13.55 1.67 15.13
CA LEU A 122 12.32 1.47 14.38
C LEU A 122 12.27 2.49 13.24
N ILE A 123 11.99 1.98 12.05
CA ILE A 123 11.80 2.80 10.85
C ILE A 123 10.43 2.45 10.29
N GLU A 124 9.58 3.45 10.10
CA GLU A 124 8.29 3.29 9.44
C GLU A 124 8.32 3.98 8.08
N ALA A 125 7.71 3.34 7.07
CA ALA A 125 7.44 3.95 5.78
C ALA A 125 5.92 4.11 5.60
N LYS A 126 5.46 5.35 5.59
CA LYS A 126 4.04 5.69 5.37
C LYS A 126 3.86 6.04 3.90
N ASP A 127 3.12 5.21 3.17
CA ASP A 127 2.79 5.47 1.76
C ASP A 127 1.84 6.65 1.70
N LYS A 128 2.41 7.81 1.39
CA LYS A 128 1.74 9.10 1.53
C LYS A 128 0.47 9.18 0.71
N MET A 129 0.49 8.66 -0.50
CA MET A 129 -0.63 8.78 -1.43
C MET A 129 -1.69 7.73 -1.15
N TYR A 130 -1.29 6.48 -0.89
CA TYR A 130 -2.21 5.45 -0.44
C TYR A 130 -2.96 5.87 0.83
N ASP A 131 -2.22 6.28 1.88
CA ASP A 131 -2.78 6.62 3.19
C ASP A 131 -3.72 7.83 3.08
N LEU A 132 -3.33 8.86 2.31
CA LEU A 132 -4.18 10.05 2.11
C LEU A 132 -5.55 9.67 1.55
N TYR A 133 -5.59 8.85 0.50
CA TYR A 133 -6.85 8.48 -0.14
C TYR A 133 -7.64 7.46 0.68
N TYR A 134 -6.95 6.54 1.35
CA TYR A 134 -7.59 5.60 2.26
C TYR A 134 -8.29 6.33 3.42
N GLN A 135 -7.64 7.31 4.04
CA GLN A 135 -8.22 8.12 5.11
C GLN A 135 -9.36 9.02 4.61
N LYS A 136 -9.27 9.58 3.40
CA LYS A 136 -10.41 10.28 2.77
C LYS A 136 -11.61 9.36 2.60
N GLY A 137 -11.38 8.11 2.19
CA GLY A 137 -12.41 7.09 2.06
C GLY A 137 -13.11 6.79 3.38
N LEU A 138 -12.34 6.57 4.44
CA LEU A 138 -12.86 6.36 5.80
C LEU A 138 -13.70 7.55 6.28
N GLY A 139 -13.17 8.77 6.10
CA GLY A 139 -13.86 10.00 6.50
C GLY A 139 -15.18 10.21 5.76
N ALA A 140 -15.21 9.95 4.45
CA ALA A 140 -16.42 10.04 3.63
C ALA A 140 -17.44 8.94 4.00
N ALA A 141 -16.97 7.71 4.25
CA ALA A 141 -17.83 6.60 4.67
C ALA A 141 -18.49 6.87 6.02
N GLY A 142 -17.76 7.41 6.99
CA GLY A 142 -18.31 7.81 8.29
C GLY A 142 -19.39 8.88 8.19
N LYS A 143 -19.33 9.74 7.16
CA LYS A 143 -20.35 10.75 6.83
C LYS A 143 -21.46 10.24 5.91
N SER A 144 -21.48 8.93 5.57
CA SER A 144 -22.38 8.34 4.59
C SER A 144 -22.29 8.95 3.18
N GLN A 145 -21.16 9.59 2.84
CA GLN A 145 -20.89 10.15 1.51
C GLN A 145 -20.38 9.04 0.59
N TRP A 146 -21.24 8.06 0.27
CA TRP A 146 -20.80 6.80 -0.37
C TRP A 146 -20.10 6.99 -1.72
N ILE A 147 -20.53 7.96 -2.52
CA ILE A 147 -19.89 8.27 -3.82
C ILE A 147 -18.44 8.72 -3.62
N GLU A 148 -18.22 9.62 -2.67
CA GLU A 148 -16.89 10.14 -2.34
C GLU A 148 -16.01 9.04 -1.73
N ALA A 149 -16.57 8.22 -0.84
CA ALA A 149 -15.86 7.09 -0.25
C ALA A 149 -15.41 6.07 -1.32
N VAL A 150 -16.30 5.71 -2.25
CA VAL A 150 -15.97 4.83 -3.39
C VAL A 150 -14.85 5.43 -4.24
N SER A 151 -14.91 6.72 -4.54
CA SER A 151 -13.88 7.40 -5.33
C SER A 151 -12.52 7.40 -4.62
N ALA A 152 -12.52 7.69 -3.32
CA ALA A 152 -11.30 7.72 -2.51
C ALA A 152 -10.64 6.34 -2.36
N TYR A 153 -11.41 5.29 -2.06
CA TYR A 153 -10.84 3.93 -1.97
C TYR A 153 -10.35 3.39 -3.31
N LYS A 154 -11.03 3.71 -4.43
CA LYS A 154 -10.48 3.40 -5.75
C LYS A 154 -9.15 4.10 -5.97
N LYS A 155 -9.04 5.36 -5.56
CA LYS A 155 -7.82 6.13 -5.71
C LYS A 155 -6.68 5.60 -4.84
N SER A 156 -6.93 5.12 -3.62
CA SER A 156 -5.88 4.45 -2.82
C SER A 156 -5.41 3.16 -3.49
N LEU A 157 -6.33 2.38 -4.07
CA LEU A 157 -5.99 1.15 -4.82
C LEU A 157 -5.22 1.40 -6.12
N GLU A 158 -5.22 2.64 -6.66
CA GLU A 158 -4.31 3.00 -7.77
C GLU A 158 -2.84 3.04 -7.31
N TYR A 159 -2.58 3.39 -6.04
CA TYR A 159 -1.22 3.38 -5.46
C TYR A 159 -0.85 1.99 -4.94
N ARG A 160 -1.83 1.27 -4.36
CA ARG A 160 -1.62 -0.08 -3.83
C ARG A 160 -2.66 -1.08 -4.32
N PRO A 161 -2.55 -1.54 -5.58
CA PRO A 161 -3.40 -2.58 -6.13
C PRO A 161 -3.42 -3.83 -5.24
N GLY A 162 -4.61 -4.38 -5.00
CA GLY A 162 -4.79 -5.61 -4.22
C GLY A 162 -4.69 -5.44 -2.70
N ASP A 163 -4.68 -4.21 -2.18
CA ASP A 163 -4.75 -4.01 -0.73
C ASP A 163 -6.10 -4.48 -0.17
N SER A 164 -6.07 -5.54 0.63
CA SER A 164 -7.31 -6.15 1.14
C SER A 164 -8.10 -5.23 2.06
N LYS A 165 -7.47 -4.28 2.77
CA LYS A 165 -8.21 -3.33 3.62
C LYS A 165 -9.02 -2.40 2.74
N ALA A 166 -8.38 -1.75 1.78
CA ALA A 166 -9.04 -0.85 0.83
C ALA A 166 -10.09 -1.56 -0.04
N GLU A 167 -9.84 -2.80 -0.47
CA GLU A 167 -10.82 -3.60 -1.23
C GLU A 167 -12.07 -3.96 -0.41
N ASN A 168 -11.89 -4.37 0.84
CA ASN A 168 -13.00 -4.70 1.73
C ASN A 168 -13.87 -3.46 2.02
N GLU A 169 -13.22 -2.34 2.34
CA GLU A 169 -13.90 -1.06 2.55
C GLU A 169 -14.63 -0.60 1.28
N LEU A 170 -13.98 -0.69 0.11
CA LEU A 170 -14.59 -0.37 -1.18
C LEU A 170 -15.85 -1.21 -1.43
N LYS A 171 -15.79 -2.52 -1.19
CA LYS A 171 -16.93 -3.42 -1.34
C LYS A 171 -18.09 -3.02 -0.42
N PHE A 172 -17.78 -2.70 0.85
CA PHE A 172 -18.77 -2.22 1.80
C PHE A 172 -19.44 -0.93 1.33
N VAL A 173 -18.68 0.10 0.96
CA VAL A 173 -19.27 1.39 0.56
C VAL A 173 -20.05 1.33 -0.76
N GLN A 174 -19.67 0.44 -1.68
CA GLN A 174 -20.42 0.18 -2.91
C GLN A 174 -21.80 -0.41 -2.62
N GLN A 175 -21.89 -1.34 -1.67
CA GLN A 175 -23.18 -1.91 -1.26
C GLN A 175 -24.08 -0.81 -0.68
N ARG A 176 -23.55 0.02 0.22
CA ARG A 176 -24.27 1.15 0.82
C ARG A 176 -24.74 2.16 -0.21
N GLN A 177 -23.90 2.49 -1.20
CA GLN A 177 -24.26 3.36 -2.31
C GLN A 177 -25.47 2.83 -3.09
N VAL A 178 -25.50 1.53 -3.39
CA VAL A 178 -26.60 0.88 -4.12
C VAL A 178 -27.87 0.84 -3.27
N GLU A 179 -27.77 0.50 -1.99
CA GLU A 179 -28.89 0.50 -1.04
C GLU A 179 -29.54 1.88 -0.95
N GLU A 180 -28.74 2.93 -0.78
CA GLU A 180 -29.24 4.30 -0.71
C GLU A 180 -29.89 4.75 -2.03
N ALA A 181 -29.29 4.39 -3.17
CA ALA A 181 -29.87 4.67 -4.48
C ALA A 181 -31.23 3.97 -4.67
N LYS A 182 -31.36 2.71 -4.23
CA LYS A 182 -32.64 1.99 -4.24
C LYS A 182 -33.66 2.65 -3.31
N LYS A 183 -33.26 3.02 -2.08
CA LYS A 183 -34.16 3.70 -1.13
C LYS A 183 -34.67 5.03 -1.69
N LYS A 184 -33.80 5.83 -2.33
CA LYS A 184 -34.23 7.09 -2.98
C LYS A 184 -35.18 6.85 -4.15
N LYS A 185 -34.99 5.77 -4.91
CA LYS A 185 -35.82 5.42 -6.07
C LYS A 185 -37.17 4.79 -5.70
N TYR A 186 -37.24 4.01 -4.63
CA TYR A 186 -38.39 3.15 -4.31
C TYR A 186 -39.00 3.39 -2.91
N GLY A 187 -38.36 4.18 -2.05
CA GLY A 187 -38.80 4.44 -0.67
C GLY A 187 -39.57 5.76 -0.46
N ASN A 188 -39.95 6.45 -1.55
CA ASN A 188 -40.84 7.62 -1.53
C ASN A 188 -42.28 7.25 -1.99
N MET A 189 -42.70 5.99 -1.79
CA MET A 189 -44.10 5.55 -1.86
C MET A 189 -44.55 5.20 -0.45
#